data_AF-A0A7C6VD23-F1
#
_entry.id   AF-A0A7C6VD23-F1
#
_cell.length_a   1.000
_cell.length_b   1.000
_cell.length_c   1.000
_cell.angle_alpha   90.00
_cell.angle_beta   90.00
_cell.angle_gamma   90.00
#
_symmetry.space_group_name_H-M   'P 1'
#
loop_
_entity.id
_entity.type
_entity.pdbx_description
1 polymer ?
#
loop_
_entity_poly.entity_id
_entity_poly.type
_entity_poly.pdbx_seq_one_letter_code
_entity_poly.pdbx_strand_id
1 'polypeptide(L)'
;MKYIAITACPTGIAHTYMAAEKLEAAAKAAGAEIKVETQGSIGAENVLTAEDVAAADAVVIAADKEVDLDRFIGKRVLSRSVSEGIEHPEKLLEEAKSAPILAAKRGGGTEASVVGAKPQNIVYTALMSGVSAMIPFVVAGGIFIALALGLGGTTSTSGISVEPGSFWDNLNQVGTAAFALFIPVLAGFIAQAIADRPGLAVGMIAGLLCNKNGVVASIQYLSTGEGDSQTFLNTGFLGAIVVGFIAGYGDVLGFTVNVESASGTPAGTVTATLG
;
A
#
# COMPACT_ATOMS: atom_id res chain seq x y z
N MET A 1 31.12 -20.13 4.42
CA MET A 1 29.79 -20.11 3.76
C MET A 1 29.59 -18.73 3.21
N LYS A 2 29.11 -18.60 1.98
CA LYS A 2 28.88 -17.33 1.32
C LYS A 2 27.38 -17.11 1.17
N TYR A 3 26.87 -16.11 1.86
CA TYR A 3 25.48 -15.68 1.77
C TYR A 3 25.37 -14.50 0.82
N ILE A 4 24.21 -14.36 0.21
CA ILE A 4 23.76 -13.10 -0.37
C ILE A 4 22.41 -12.77 0.24
N ALA A 5 22.10 -11.49 0.39
CA ALA A 5 20.82 -11.07 0.90
C ALA A 5 20.23 -9.90 0.13
N ILE A 6 18.91 -9.81 0.14
CA ILE A 6 18.18 -8.60 -0.25
C ILE A 6 17.41 -8.10 0.96
N THR A 7 17.59 -6.82 1.29
CA THR A 7 16.74 -6.13 2.25
C THR A 7 15.88 -5.10 1.54
N ALA A 8 14.59 -5.03 1.88
CA ALA A 8 13.65 -4.24 1.09
C ALA A 8 12.45 -3.79 1.92
N CYS A 9 12.32 -2.49 2.20
CA CYS A 9 11.19 -1.93 2.94
C CYS A 9 10.50 -0.87 2.06
N PRO A 10 9.16 -0.87 1.93
CA PRO A 10 8.46 0.15 1.14
C PRO A 10 8.46 1.52 1.83
N THR A 11 8.52 1.55 3.16
CA THR A 11 8.45 2.77 3.97
C THR A 11 9.83 3.30 4.29
N GLY A 12 10.46 3.96 3.31
CA GLY A 12 11.74 4.65 3.46
C GLY A 12 12.96 3.72 3.51
N ILE A 13 14.09 4.28 3.96
CA ILE A 13 15.41 3.62 3.89
C ILE A 13 15.88 3.00 5.21
N ALA A 14 15.31 3.42 6.35
CA ALA A 14 15.87 3.10 7.67
C ALA A 14 15.88 1.60 7.97
N HIS A 15 14.73 0.93 7.85
CA HIS A 15 14.64 -0.51 8.11
C HIS A 15 15.44 -1.33 7.10
N THR A 16 15.52 -0.88 5.84
CA THR A 16 16.32 -1.52 4.79
C THR A 16 17.81 -1.56 5.16
N TYR A 17 18.40 -0.42 5.51
CA TYR A 17 19.81 -0.37 5.92
C TYR A 17 20.06 -1.05 7.27
N MET A 18 19.14 -0.89 8.21
CA MET A 18 19.26 -1.52 9.53
C MET A 18 19.28 -3.05 9.43
N ALA A 19 18.39 -3.64 8.62
CA ALA A 19 18.41 -5.08 8.36
C ALA A 19 19.72 -5.52 7.68
N ALA A 20 20.24 -4.72 6.74
CA ALA A 20 21.47 -5.04 6.05
C ALA A 20 22.68 -5.07 7.01
N GLU A 21 22.85 -4.02 7.81
CA GLU A 21 23.93 -3.92 8.79
C GLU A 21 23.86 -5.05 9.83
N LYS A 22 22.66 -5.41 10.27
CA LYS A 22 22.44 -6.52 11.23
C LYS A 22 22.79 -7.88 10.63
N LEU A 23 22.41 -8.14 9.38
CA LEU A 23 22.77 -9.36 8.67
C LEU A 23 24.28 -9.44 8.41
N GLU A 24 24.92 -8.32 8.03
CA GLU A 24 26.38 -8.24 7.86
C GLU A 24 27.13 -8.51 9.16
N ALA A 25 26.69 -7.90 10.26
CA ALA A 25 27.27 -8.11 11.58
C ALA A 25 27.12 -9.58 12.02
N ALA A 26 25.94 -10.19 11.83
CA ALA A 26 25.68 -11.58 12.18
C ALA A 26 26.51 -12.56 11.34
N ALA A 27 26.63 -12.32 10.03
CA ALA A 27 27.46 -13.16 9.15
C ALA A 27 28.93 -13.08 9.55
N LYS A 28 29.43 -11.87 9.82
CA LYS A 28 30.80 -11.65 10.31
C LYS A 28 31.05 -12.37 11.64
N ALA A 29 30.10 -12.31 12.57
CA ALA A 29 30.19 -13.02 13.85
C ALA A 29 30.21 -14.55 13.68
N ALA A 30 29.49 -15.07 12.69
CA ALA A 30 29.46 -16.48 12.32
C ALA A 30 30.66 -16.93 11.44
N GLY A 31 31.60 -16.03 11.12
CA GLY A 31 32.73 -16.34 10.23
C GLY A 31 32.31 -16.62 8.78
N ALA A 32 31.16 -16.09 8.36
CA ALA A 32 30.63 -16.21 7.01
C ALA A 32 30.81 -14.92 6.22
N GLU A 33 30.88 -15.04 4.89
CA GLU A 33 30.83 -13.89 4.00
C GLU A 33 29.38 -13.60 3.63
N ILE A 34 29.00 -12.34 3.58
CA ILE A 34 27.70 -11.92 3.07
C ILE A 34 27.83 -10.66 2.22
N LYS A 35 27.07 -10.61 1.14
CA LYS A 35 26.83 -9.38 0.37
C LYS A 35 25.34 -9.06 0.43
N VAL A 36 24.99 -7.84 0.81
CA VAL A 36 23.59 -7.41 0.95
C VAL A 36 23.26 -6.35 -0.10
N GLU A 37 22.26 -6.61 -0.93
CA GLU A 37 21.63 -5.62 -1.80
C GLU A 37 20.47 -4.96 -1.03
N THR A 38 20.49 -3.63 -0.97
CA THR A 38 19.47 -2.84 -0.28
C THR A 38 18.52 -2.24 -1.30
N GLN A 39 17.22 -2.40 -1.12
CA GLN A 39 16.20 -1.84 -2.00
C GLN A 39 15.23 -0.94 -1.22
N GLY A 40 15.63 0.32 -1.03
CA GLY A 40 14.82 1.34 -0.33
C GLY A 40 13.95 2.17 -1.28
N SER A 41 13.51 3.33 -0.79
CA SER A 41 12.78 4.33 -1.59
C SER A 41 13.67 5.09 -2.60
N ILE A 42 15.00 5.05 -2.42
CA ILE A 42 15.99 5.72 -3.29
C ILE A 42 16.36 4.85 -4.49
N GLY A 43 16.11 3.54 -4.42
CA GLY A 43 16.49 2.57 -5.44
C GLY A 43 17.21 1.37 -4.85
N ALA A 44 17.80 0.55 -5.73
CA ALA A 44 18.64 -0.57 -5.34
C ALA A 44 20.11 -0.14 -5.25
N GLU A 45 20.77 -0.48 -4.16
CA GLU A 45 22.21 -0.27 -3.95
C GLU A 45 22.89 -1.61 -3.64
N ASN A 46 24.21 -1.67 -3.85
CA ASN A 46 25.01 -2.89 -3.68
C ASN A 46 24.47 -4.09 -4.47
N VAL A 47 23.92 -3.82 -5.67
CA VAL A 47 23.24 -4.79 -6.51
C VAL A 47 24.07 -6.06 -6.68
N LEU A 48 23.41 -7.21 -6.47
CA LEU A 48 24.00 -8.53 -6.59
C LEU A 48 24.30 -8.83 -8.05
N THR A 49 25.55 -9.18 -8.35
CA THR A 49 25.94 -9.59 -9.71
C THR A 49 25.61 -11.05 -9.94
N ALA A 50 25.59 -11.48 -11.21
CA ALA A 50 25.44 -12.89 -11.54
C ALA A 50 26.53 -13.78 -10.91
N GLU A 51 27.74 -13.22 -10.73
CA GLU A 51 28.87 -13.91 -10.08
C GLU A 51 28.63 -14.09 -8.58
N ASP A 52 28.07 -13.08 -7.90
CA ASP A 52 27.70 -13.18 -6.48
C ASP A 52 26.66 -14.27 -6.28
N VAL A 53 25.63 -14.29 -7.14
CA VAL A 53 24.59 -15.31 -7.14
C VAL A 53 25.17 -16.70 -7.38
N ALA A 54 26.02 -16.85 -8.39
CA ALA A 54 26.63 -18.14 -8.70
C ALA A 54 27.49 -18.66 -7.53
N ALA A 55 28.25 -17.79 -6.87
CA ALA A 55 29.13 -18.13 -5.75
C ALA A 55 28.41 -18.32 -4.40
N ALA A 56 27.14 -17.91 -4.27
CA ALA A 56 26.41 -18.00 -3.02
C ALA A 56 25.94 -19.43 -2.70
N ASP A 57 26.06 -19.82 -1.44
CA ASP A 57 25.54 -21.08 -0.88
C ASP A 57 24.05 -20.97 -0.54
N ALA A 58 23.63 -19.80 -0.05
CA ALA A 58 22.24 -19.51 0.32
C ALA A 58 21.91 -18.02 0.16
N VAL A 59 20.62 -17.75 -0.05
CA VAL A 59 20.04 -16.42 -0.27
C VAL A 59 19.05 -16.11 0.86
N VAL A 60 19.20 -14.93 1.47
CA VAL A 60 18.28 -14.42 2.50
C VAL A 60 17.53 -13.22 1.97
N ILE A 61 16.21 -13.31 1.91
CA ILE A 61 15.32 -12.21 1.54
C ILE A 61 14.67 -11.70 2.83
N ALA A 62 15.01 -10.49 3.24
CA ALA A 62 14.39 -9.80 4.37
C ALA A 62 13.63 -8.58 3.83
N ALA A 63 12.38 -8.80 3.41
CA ALA A 63 11.63 -7.86 2.60
C ALA A 63 10.17 -7.72 3.04
N ASP A 64 9.69 -6.48 3.08
CA ASP A 64 8.28 -6.08 3.29
C ASP A 64 7.68 -5.52 2.00
N LYS A 65 8.37 -5.68 0.87
CA LYS A 65 7.90 -5.39 -0.48
C LYS A 65 8.32 -6.53 -1.41
N GLU A 66 7.71 -6.59 -2.59
CA GLU A 66 8.05 -7.57 -3.61
C GLU A 66 9.47 -7.37 -4.15
N VAL A 67 10.16 -8.49 -4.38
CA VAL A 67 11.56 -8.56 -4.84
C VAL A 67 11.65 -9.62 -5.94
N ASP A 68 12.34 -9.31 -7.02
CA ASP A 68 12.60 -10.27 -8.10
C ASP A 68 13.50 -11.43 -7.61
N LEU A 69 12.94 -12.64 -7.67
CA LEU A 69 13.59 -13.88 -7.24
C LEU A 69 14.10 -14.75 -8.39
N ASP A 70 13.84 -14.37 -9.65
CA ASP A 70 14.14 -15.23 -10.81
C ASP A 70 15.65 -15.49 -10.92
N ARG A 71 16.47 -14.50 -10.56
CA ARG A 71 17.93 -14.66 -10.48
C ARG A 71 18.40 -15.68 -9.44
N PHE A 72 17.58 -16.08 -8.48
CA PHE A 72 17.95 -17.04 -7.42
C PHE A 72 17.42 -18.46 -7.67
N ILE A 73 16.86 -18.74 -8.84
CA ILE A 73 16.42 -20.08 -9.22
C ILE A 73 17.58 -21.08 -9.09
N GLY A 74 17.32 -22.21 -8.44
CA GLY A 74 18.32 -23.24 -8.14
C GLY A 74 19.17 -22.98 -6.91
N LYS A 75 18.99 -21.84 -6.21
CA LYS A 75 19.65 -21.54 -4.93
C LYS A 75 18.72 -21.83 -3.75
N ARG A 76 19.31 -22.02 -2.57
CA ARG A 76 18.57 -22.07 -1.30
C ARG A 76 18.08 -20.66 -1.00
N VAL A 77 16.78 -20.46 -0.88
CA VAL A 77 16.20 -19.12 -0.64
C VAL A 77 15.33 -19.15 0.61
N LEU A 78 15.68 -18.31 1.59
CA LEU A 78 14.88 -18.04 2.77
C LEU A 78 14.24 -16.66 2.64
N SER A 79 12.91 -16.57 2.73
CA SER A 79 12.18 -15.29 2.72
C SER A 79 11.50 -15.01 4.05
N ARG A 80 11.69 -13.80 4.58
CA ARG A 80 11.12 -13.26 5.83
C ARG A 80 10.89 -11.75 5.70
N SER A 81 10.21 -11.16 6.67
CA SER A 81 10.03 -9.71 6.78
C SER A 81 11.36 -8.98 7.06
N VAL A 82 11.38 -7.67 6.83
CA VAL A 82 12.53 -6.82 7.18
C VAL A 82 12.75 -6.83 8.69
N SER A 83 11.66 -6.82 9.48
CA SER A 83 11.72 -6.86 10.95
C SER A 83 12.45 -8.11 11.47
N GLU A 84 12.20 -9.29 10.91
CA GLU A 84 12.94 -10.51 11.29
C GLU A 84 14.44 -10.37 10.96
N GLY A 85 14.80 -9.67 9.87
CA GLY A 85 16.18 -9.35 9.53
C GLY A 85 16.87 -8.41 10.52
N ILE A 86 16.10 -7.57 11.23
CA ILE A 86 16.61 -6.67 12.26
C ILE A 86 16.72 -7.37 13.61
N GLU A 87 15.67 -8.08 14.02
CA GLU A 87 15.54 -8.65 15.37
C GLU A 87 16.26 -9.99 15.52
N HIS A 88 16.32 -10.80 14.45
CA HIS A 88 16.79 -12.18 14.50
C HIS A 88 17.76 -12.55 13.36
N PRO A 89 18.78 -11.74 13.02
CA PRO A 89 19.64 -11.96 11.86
C PRO A 89 20.42 -13.29 11.92
N GLU A 90 20.90 -13.68 13.11
CA GLU A 90 21.66 -14.92 13.33
C GLU A 90 20.81 -16.15 13.00
N LYS A 91 19.55 -16.14 13.46
CA LYS A 91 18.58 -17.19 13.19
C LYS A 91 18.28 -17.30 11.70
N LEU A 92 18.15 -16.18 10.99
CA LEU A 92 17.92 -16.20 9.55
C LEU A 92 19.08 -16.82 8.79
N LEU A 93 20.32 -16.51 9.15
CA LEU A 93 21.50 -17.11 8.53
C LEU A 93 21.57 -18.62 8.78
N GLU A 94 21.23 -19.09 9.98
CA GLU A 94 21.16 -20.51 10.28
C GLU A 94 20.04 -21.23 9.50
N GLU A 95 18.82 -20.65 9.47
CA GLU A 95 17.70 -21.20 8.70
C GLU A 95 17.99 -21.24 7.20
N ALA A 96 18.76 -20.28 6.68
CA ALA A 96 19.11 -20.22 5.27
C ALA A 96 19.96 -21.41 4.81
N LYS A 97 20.72 -22.04 5.71
CA LYS A 97 21.55 -23.22 5.39
C LYS A 97 20.72 -24.42 4.96
N SER A 98 19.53 -24.57 5.55
CA SER A 98 18.60 -25.68 5.29
C SER A 98 17.36 -25.26 4.49
N ALA A 99 17.33 -24.01 4.01
CA ALA A 99 16.23 -23.49 3.22
C ALA A 99 15.97 -24.30 1.94
N PRO A 100 14.70 -24.35 1.48
CA PRO A 100 14.34 -25.03 0.24
C PRO A 100 15.04 -24.39 -0.96
N ILE A 101 15.33 -25.22 -1.96
CA ILE A 101 15.87 -24.75 -3.24
C ILE A 101 14.72 -24.15 -4.05
N LEU A 102 14.89 -22.92 -4.52
CA LEU A 102 13.90 -22.27 -5.37
C LEU A 102 13.83 -22.98 -6.72
N ALA A 103 12.68 -23.56 -7.06
CA ALA A 103 12.48 -24.26 -8.32
C ALA A 103 12.12 -23.27 -9.44
N ALA A 104 12.64 -23.51 -10.65
CA ALA A 104 12.21 -22.79 -11.84
C ALA A 104 10.72 -23.09 -12.10
N LYS A 105 9.89 -22.04 -12.18
CA LYS A 105 8.48 -22.21 -12.54
C LYS A 105 8.40 -22.65 -14.00
N ARG A 106 7.84 -23.85 -14.25
CA ARG A 106 7.63 -24.37 -15.60
C ARG A 106 6.37 -23.70 -16.19
N GLY A 107 6.56 -22.56 -16.86
CA GLY A 107 5.58 -21.95 -17.78
C GLY A 107 4.85 -20.71 -17.26
N GLY A 108 4.94 -19.63 -18.07
CA GLY A 108 3.92 -18.59 -18.24
C GLY A 108 3.65 -17.64 -17.08
N GLY A 109 4.22 -16.43 -17.19
CA GLY A 109 3.85 -15.16 -16.54
C GLY A 109 2.84 -15.21 -15.39
N THR A 110 3.35 -15.16 -14.17
CA THR A 110 2.78 -14.43 -13.02
C THR A 110 3.89 -14.39 -11.98
N GLU A 111 4.27 -13.18 -11.57
CA GLU A 111 5.30 -12.87 -10.57
C GLU A 111 5.14 -13.76 -9.33
N ALA A 112 6.26 -14.34 -8.90
CA ALA A 112 6.31 -15.24 -7.75
C ALA A 112 6.47 -14.42 -6.47
N SER A 113 5.36 -13.89 -5.97
CA SER A 113 5.30 -13.22 -4.66
C SER A 113 5.36 -14.28 -3.54
N VAL A 114 6.44 -14.31 -2.77
CA VAL A 114 6.55 -15.15 -1.57
C VAL A 114 6.12 -14.31 -0.36
N VAL A 115 4.82 -14.38 -0.02
CA VAL A 115 4.27 -13.78 1.20
C VAL A 115 4.73 -14.60 2.40
N GLY A 116 5.79 -14.11 3.05
CA GLY A 116 6.28 -14.60 4.34
C GLY A 116 5.58 -13.90 5.50
N ALA A 117 4.31 -14.23 5.76
CA ALA A 117 3.66 -13.94 7.03
C ALA A 117 2.76 -15.12 7.42
N LYS A 118 2.67 -15.43 8.73
CA LYS A 118 1.71 -16.41 9.29
C LYS A 118 0.33 -16.20 8.66
N PRO A 119 -0.55 -17.23 8.56
CA PRO A 119 -1.89 -17.09 7.99
C PRO A 119 -2.75 -16.22 8.91
N GLN A 120 -2.51 -14.91 8.89
CA GLN A 120 -3.43 -13.91 9.39
C GLN A 120 -4.54 -13.80 8.36
N ASN A 121 -5.76 -13.69 8.87
CA ASN A 121 -6.95 -13.55 8.06
C ASN A 121 -6.77 -12.35 7.11
N ILE A 122 -6.71 -12.59 5.80
CA ILE A 122 -6.47 -11.57 4.78
C ILE A 122 -7.43 -10.38 4.92
N VAL A 123 -8.66 -10.65 5.39
CA VAL A 123 -9.67 -9.63 5.70
C VAL A 123 -9.20 -8.70 6.81
N TYR A 124 -8.62 -9.25 7.88
CA TYR A 124 -8.09 -8.47 8.99
C TYR A 124 -6.89 -7.64 8.55
N THR A 125 -5.94 -8.24 7.82
CA THR A 125 -4.77 -7.53 7.32
C THR A 125 -5.15 -6.39 6.36
N ALA A 126 -6.10 -6.64 5.45
CA ALA A 126 -6.59 -5.62 4.53
C ALA A 126 -7.31 -4.47 5.24
N LEU A 127 -8.16 -4.79 6.22
CA LEU A 127 -8.83 -3.77 7.01
C LEU A 127 -7.83 -2.93 7.82
N MET A 128 -6.81 -3.57 8.42
CA MET A 128 -5.77 -2.88 9.19
C MET A 128 -4.83 -2.04 8.33
N SER A 129 -4.58 -2.45 7.08
CA SER A 129 -3.88 -1.62 6.08
C SER A 129 -4.63 -0.31 5.86
N GLY A 130 -5.93 -0.37 5.58
CA GLY A 130 -6.77 0.81 5.39
C GLY A 130 -6.83 1.72 6.62
N VAL A 131 -7.06 1.16 7.80
CA VAL A 131 -7.16 1.92 9.06
C VAL A 131 -5.84 2.65 9.35
N SER A 132 -4.70 1.95 9.25
CA SER A 132 -3.39 2.54 9.50
C SER A 132 -3.08 3.69 8.54
N ALA A 133 -3.46 3.54 7.26
CA ALA A 133 -3.22 4.54 6.23
C ALA A 133 -4.08 5.81 6.42
N MET A 134 -5.30 5.71 6.96
CA MET A 134 -6.17 6.87 7.13
C MET A 134 -5.87 7.70 8.38
N ILE A 135 -5.25 7.12 9.42
CA ILE A 135 -4.98 7.78 10.72
C ILE A 135 -4.23 9.12 10.54
N PRO A 136 -3.12 9.20 9.76
CA PRO A 136 -2.39 10.46 9.59
C PRO A 136 -3.25 11.59 9.02
N PHE A 137 -4.18 11.28 8.11
CA PHE A 137 -5.07 12.26 7.48
C PHE A 137 -6.12 12.78 8.47
N VAL A 138 -6.73 11.88 9.24
CA VAL A 138 -7.71 12.23 10.27
C VAL A 138 -7.07 13.11 11.34
N VAL A 139 -5.89 12.72 11.81
CA VAL A 139 -5.16 13.45 12.85
C VAL A 139 -4.73 14.82 12.36
N ALA A 140 -4.09 14.90 11.19
CA ALA A 140 -3.65 16.18 10.61
C ALA A 140 -4.83 17.12 10.32
N GLY A 141 -5.89 16.61 9.68
CA GLY A 141 -7.09 17.37 9.36
C GLY A 141 -7.81 17.87 10.60
N GLY A 142 -8.00 17.00 11.60
CA GLY A 142 -8.64 17.35 12.87
C GLY A 142 -7.87 18.43 13.65
N ILE A 143 -6.54 18.35 13.69
CA ILE A 143 -5.70 19.36 14.33
C ILE A 143 -5.83 20.72 13.62
N PHE A 144 -5.81 20.75 12.29
CA PHE A 144 -5.94 22.01 11.55
C PHE A 144 -7.33 22.64 11.72
N ILE A 145 -8.40 21.86 11.70
CA ILE A 145 -9.76 22.34 11.97
C ILE A 145 -9.85 22.89 13.41
N ALA A 146 -9.32 22.15 14.38
CA ALA A 146 -9.35 22.55 15.79
C ALA A 146 -8.58 23.86 16.04
N LEU A 147 -7.41 24.03 15.43
CA LEU A 147 -6.63 25.27 15.53
C LEU A 147 -7.32 26.45 14.85
N ALA A 148 -7.88 26.24 13.66
CA ALA A 148 -8.58 27.27 12.93
C ALA A 148 -9.82 27.79 13.69
N LEU A 149 -10.64 26.89 14.22
CA LEU A 149 -11.83 27.25 15.00
C LEU A 149 -11.47 27.75 16.40
N GLY A 150 -10.45 27.18 17.03
CA GLY A 150 -10.06 27.53 18.40
C GLY A 150 -9.38 28.90 18.51
N LEU A 151 -8.56 29.27 17.52
CA LEU A 151 -7.80 30.53 17.53
C LEU A 151 -8.40 31.62 16.62
N GLY A 152 -9.10 31.21 15.56
CA GLY A 152 -9.68 32.11 14.55
C GLY A 152 -11.20 32.12 14.50
N GLY A 153 -11.86 31.31 15.32
CA GLY A 153 -13.32 31.20 15.32
C GLY A 153 -14.00 32.37 16.01
N THR A 154 -14.99 32.95 15.33
CA THR A 154 -15.95 33.88 15.92
C THR A 154 -17.25 33.14 16.21
N THR A 155 -17.94 33.54 17.29
CA THR A 155 -19.23 32.94 17.65
C THR A 155 -20.32 33.54 16.78
N SER A 156 -20.92 32.72 15.92
CA SER A 156 -22.10 33.03 15.13
C SER A 156 -23.33 32.34 15.73
N THR A 157 -24.52 32.77 15.32
CA THR A 157 -25.81 32.16 15.69
C THR A 157 -25.93 30.70 15.24
N SER A 158 -25.04 30.25 14.34
CA SER A 158 -24.97 28.90 13.78
C SER A 158 -23.85 28.03 14.37
N GLY A 159 -23.03 28.57 15.29
CA GLY A 159 -21.85 27.90 15.85
C GLY A 159 -20.57 28.73 15.75
N ILE A 160 -19.42 28.09 16.00
CA ILE A 160 -18.10 28.71 15.83
C ILE A 160 -17.72 28.62 14.35
N SER A 161 -17.51 29.77 13.71
CA SER A 161 -17.10 29.86 12.31
C SER A 161 -15.93 30.82 12.16
N VAL A 162 -15.08 30.58 11.18
CA VAL A 162 -13.96 31.48 10.89
C VAL A 162 -14.41 32.52 9.87
N GLU A 163 -13.92 33.76 9.99
CA GLU A 163 -14.18 34.82 9.02
C GLU A 163 -13.70 34.41 7.61
N PRO A 164 -14.56 34.46 6.58
CA PRO A 164 -14.21 34.06 5.22
C PRO A 164 -13.01 34.83 4.67
N GLY A 165 -12.07 34.13 4.03
CA GLY A 165 -10.87 34.74 3.43
C GLY A 165 -9.76 35.10 4.42
N SER A 166 -9.95 34.85 5.72
CA SER A 166 -8.89 34.99 6.71
C SER A 166 -7.85 33.87 6.61
N PHE A 167 -6.68 34.05 7.23
CA PHE A 167 -5.67 32.99 7.35
C PHE A 167 -6.25 31.71 7.98
N TRP A 168 -7.08 31.87 9.01
CA TRP A 168 -7.70 30.77 9.73
C TRP A 168 -8.71 30.02 8.87
N ASP A 169 -9.40 30.70 7.94
CA ASP A 169 -10.34 30.06 7.01
C ASP A 169 -9.61 29.18 6.01
N ASN A 170 -8.47 29.66 5.47
CA ASN A 170 -7.59 28.82 4.65
C ASN A 170 -7.11 27.58 5.42
N LEU A 171 -6.73 27.73 6.69
CA LEU A 171 -6.32 26.60 7.53
C LEU A 171 -7.46 25.62 7.79
N ASN A 172 -8.68 26.13 8.02
CA ASN A 172 -9.89 25.32 8.18
C ASN A 172 -10.23 24.54 6.90
N GLN A 173 -10.11 25.17 5.73
CA GLN A 173 -10.34 24.54 4.44
C GLN A 173 -9.31 23.44 4.14
N VAL A 174 -8.03 23.70 4.42
CA VAL A 174 -6.98 22.67 4.32
C VAL A 174 -7.26 21.50 5.27
N GLY A 175 -7.63 21.79 6.51
CA GLY A 175 -8.00 20.76 7.49
C GLY A 175 -9.21 19.94 7.04
N THR A 176 -10.24 20.60 6.49
CA THR A 176 -11.44 19.96 5.95
C THR A 176 -11.14 19.10 4.73
N ALA A 177 -10.28 19.57 3.83
CA ALA A 177 -9.84 18.80 2.67
C ALA A 177 -9.03 17.57 3.09
N ALA A 178 -8.08 17.72 4.02
CA ALA A 178 -7.29 16.62 4.56
C ALA A 178 -8.17 15.58 5.28
N PHE A 179 -9.16 16.05 6.05
CA PHE A 179 -10.13 15.20 6.70
C PHE A 179 -10.98 14.45 5.66
N ALA A 180 -11.41 15.08 4.57
CA ALA A 180 -12.21 14.40 3.54
C ALA A 180 -11.48 13.22 2.86
N LEU A 181 -10.15 13.19 2.87
CA LEU A 181 -9.34 12.14 2.27
C LEU A 181 -9.35 10.82 3.06
N PHE A 182 -9.79 10.79 4.32
CA PHE A 182 -9.71 9.56 5.11
C PHE A 182 -10.53 8.41 4.50
N ILE A 183 -11.68 8.70 3.87
CA ILE A 183 -12.57 7.70 3.26
C ILE A 183 -11.93 7.09 1.99
N PRO A 184 -11.46 7.90 1.01
CA PRO A 184 -10.70 7.39 -0.14
C PRO A 184 -9.45 6.60 0.25
N VAL A 185 -8.69 7.11 1.23
CA VAL A 185 -7.46 6.46 1.68
C VAL A 185 -7.76 5.10 2.32
N LEU A 186 -8.78 5.03 3.17
CA LEU A 186 -9.23 3.77 3.77
C LEU A 186 -9.59 2.73 2.68
N ALA A 187 -10.45 3.10 1.74
CA ALA A 187 -10.90 2.19 0.67
C ALA A 187 -9.74 1.77 -0.26
N GLY A 188 -8.88 2.72 -0.62
CA GLY A 188 -7.70 2.50 -1.47
C GLY A 188 -6.72 1.51 -0.86
N PHE A 189 -6.38 1.67 0.42
CA PHE A 189 -5.41 0.79 1.08
C PHE A 189 -6.00 -0.58 1.48
N ILE A 190 -7.33 -0.70 1.61
CA ILE A 190 -8.01 -2.01 1.69
C ILE A 190 -7.89 -2.72 0.35
N ALA A 191 -8.21 -2.04 -0.75
CA ALA A 191 -8.13 -2.61 -2.09
C ALA A 191 -6.69 -2.98 -2.47
N GLN A 192 -5.73 -2.11 -2.16
CA GLN A 192 -4.30 -2.36 -2.38
C GLN A 192 -3.78 -3.55 -1.59
N ALA A 193 -4.30 -3.81 -0.38
CA ALA A 193 -3.89 -4.97 0.40
C ALA A 193 -4.40 -6.31 -0.16
N ILE A 194 -5.32 -6.27 -1.14
CA ILE A 194 -5.91 -7.45 -1.79
C ILE A 194 -5.39 -7.61 -3.21
N ALA A 195 -5.26 -6.52 -3.96
CA ALA A 195 -4.92 -6.48 -5.38
C ALA A 195 -3.60 -5.73 -5.67
N ASP A 196 -2.75 -5.55 -4.66
CA ASP A 196 -1.48 -4.82 -4.76
C ASP A 196 -1.63 -3.41 -5.36
N ARG A 197 -0.59 -2.89 -6.03
CA ARG A 197 -0.60 -1.52 -6.59
C ARG A 197 -1.80 -1.20 -7.49
N PRO A 198 -2.26 -2.11 -8.38
CA PRO A 198 -3.44 -1.88 -9.23
C PRO A 198 -4.72 -1.53 -8.43
N GLY A 199 -4.96 -2.22 -7.31
CA GLY A 199 -6.15 -2.00 -6.48
C GLY A 199 -6.24 -0.61 -5.85
N LEU A 200 -5.12 0.08 -5.66
CA LEU A 200 -5.06 1.37 -4.97
C LEU A 200 -5.91 2.45 -5.66
N ALA A 201 -5.73 2.61 -6.98
CA ALA A 201 -6.42 3.64 -7.73
C ALA A 201 -7.94 3.39 -7.77
N VAL A 202 -8.32 2.13 -8.03
CA VAL A 202 -9.73 1.70 -8.09
C VAL A 202 -10.40 1.90 -6.72
N GLY A 203 -9.73 1.49 -5.63
CA GLY A 203 -10.25 1.65 -4.27
C GLY A 203 -10.37 3.11 -3.85
N MET A 204 -9.41 3.98 -4.20
CA MET A 204 -9.51 5.42 -3.88
C MET A 204 -10.65 6.10 -4.64
N ILE A 205 -10.78 5.83 -5.95
CA ILE A 205 -11.86 6.39 -6.77
C ILE A 205 -13.21 5.93 -6.23
N ALA A 206 -13.36 4.65 -5.94
CA ALA A 206 -14.60 4.09 -5.42
C ALA A 206 -14.90 4.60 -3.99
N GLY A 207 -13.88 4.81 -3.17
CA GLY A 207 -13.99 5.44 -1.85
C GLY A 207 -14.41 6.92 -1.92
N LEU A 208 -13.98 7.68 -2.93
CA LEU A 208 -14.46 9.05 -3.16
C LEU A 208 -15.98 9.10 -3.39
N LEU A 209 -16.55 8.06 -4.02
CA LEU A 209 -18.00 7.97 -4.23
C LEU A 209 -18.80 7.83 -2.93
N CYS A 210 -18.15 7.40 -1.84
CA CYS A 210 -18.79 7.15 -0.54
C CYS A 210 -18.91 8.40 0.35
N ASN A 211 -18.26 9.52 0.00
CA ASN A 211 -18.24 10.74 0.80
C ASN A 211 -19.10 11.86 0.17
N LYS A 212 -19.89 12.53 1.02
CA LYS A 212 -20.75 13.67 0.66
C LYS A 212 -19.96 14.93 0.25
N ASN A 213 -18.70 15.03 0.67
CA ASN A 213 -17.88 16.22 0.47
C ASN A 213 -16.99 16.13 -0.79
N GLY A 214 -17.53 16.53 -1.94
CA GLY A 214 -16.76 17.45 -2.81
C GLY A 214 -16.41 17.05 -4.25
N VAL A 215 -16.59 15.81 -4.72
CA VAL A 215 -16.28 15.47 -6.14
C VAL A 215 -17.39 14.68 -6.85
N VAL A 216 -18.22 13.95 -6.10
CA VAL A 216 -19.11 12.93 -6.69
C VAL A 216 -20.60 13.19 -6.45
N ALA A 217 -20.94 14.24 -5.70
CA ALA A 217 -22.33 14.69 -5.55
C ALA A 217 -22.96 15.16 -6.88
N SER A 218 -22.20 15.21 -7.99
CA SER A 218 -22.65 15.52 -9.34
C SER A 218 -22.89 14.28 -10.24
N ILE A 219 -22.61 13.06 -9.77
CA ILE A 219 -22.86 11.85 -10.56
C ILE A 219 -24.28 11.36 -10.31
N GLN A 220 -25.20 11.81 -11.17
CA GLN A 220 -26.65 11.54 -11.19
C GLN A 220 -27.04 10.04 -11.11
N TYR A 221 -26.12 9.11 -11.41
CA TYR A 221 -26.38 7.67 -11.42
C TYR A 221 -26.17 6.98 -10.06
N LEU A 222 -25.62 7.66 -9.05
CA LEU A 222 -25.38 7.12 -7.70
C LEU A 222 -26.34 7.71 -6.65
N SER A 223 -27.34 8.47 -7.09
CA SER A 223 -28.49 8.89 -6.28
C SER A 223 -29.62 7.88 -6.41
N THR A 224 -29.90 7.14 -5.33
CA THR A 224 -31.17 6.41 -5.21
C THR A 224 -32.21 7.35 -4.61
N GLY A 225 -33.00 7.99 -5.48
CA GLY A 225 -34.11 8.85 -5.08
C GLY A 225 -34.77 9.53 -6.28
N GLU A 226 -36.08 9.36 -6.44
CA GLU A 226 -36.90 10.12 -7.38
C GLU A 226 -37.40 11.41 -6.70
N GLY A 227 -37.07 12.58 -7.25
CA GLY A 227 -37.57 13.89 -6.79
C GLY A 227 -36.58 14.73 -5.94
N ASP A 228 -37.13 15.73 -5.22
CA ASP A 228 -36.47 16.83 -4.49
C ASP A 228 -35.73 16.38 -3.20
N SER A 229 -35.40 15.09 -3.12
CA SER A 229 -34.79 14.42 -1.97
C SER A 229 -33.64 13.52 -2.44
N GLN A 230 -32.68 14.13 -3.12
CA GLN A 230 -31.46 13.47 -3.61
C GLN A 230 -30.65 12.93 -2.43
N THR A 231 -30.91 11.69 -2.06
CA THR A 231 -30.16 10.97 -1.02
C THR A 231 -28.97 10.32 -1.69
N PHE A 232 -27.88 11.07 -1.78
CA PHE A 232 -26.58 10.52 -2.15
C PHE A 232 -26.25 9.35 -1.21
N LEU A 233 -25.63 8.29 -1.71
CA LEU A 233 -25.13 7.17 -0.91
C LEU A 233 -24.06 7.67 0.08
N ASN A 234 -24.48 8.30 1.18
CA ASN A 234 -23.63 8.69 2.29
C ASN A 234 -23.43 7.48 3.21
N THR A 235 -22.82 6.45 2.64
CA THR A 235 -22.47 5.23 3.35
C THR A 235 -21.27 5.44 4.27
N GLY A 236 -20.55 6.57 4.11
CA GLY A 236 -19.48 7.00 4.99
C GLY A 236 -18.38 5.96 5.14
N PHE A 237 -17.90 5.80 6.37
CA PHE A 237 -16.85 4.83 6.72
C PHE A 237 -17.23 3.38 6.38
N LEU A 238 -18.48 2.98 6.62
CA LEU A 238 -18.95 1.62 6.34
C LEU A 238 -18.98 1.33 4.83
N GLY A 239 -19.39 2.31 4.03
CA GLY A 239 -19.35 2.21 2.57
C GLY A 239 -17.95 2.03 2.02
N ALA A 240 -16.99 2.81 2.52
CA ALA A 240 -15.60 2.69 2.10
C ALA A 240 -14.99 1.32 2.40
N ILE A 241 -15.37 0.69 3.52
CA ILE A 241 -14.94 -0.68 3.81
C ILE A 241 -15.49 -1.65 2.76
N VAL A 242 -16.80 -1.64 2.53
CA VAL A 242 -17.46 -2.55 1.59
C VAL A 242 -16.91 -2.36 0.18
N VAL A 243 -16.82 -1.11 -0.27
CA VAL A 243 -16.33 -0.75 -1.60
C VAL A 243 -14.83 -1.06 -1.74
N GLY A 244 -14.02 -0.87 -0.70
CA GLY A 244 -12.61 -1.25 -0.71
C GLY A 244 -12.41 -2.75 -0.91
N PHE A 245 -13.22 -3.59 -0.25
CA PHE A 245 -13.20 -5.04 -0.47
C PHE A 245 -13.70 -5.42 -1.87
N ILE A 246 -14.80 -4.82 -2.35
CA ILE A 246 -15.33 -5.09 -3.69
C ILE A 246 -14.31 -4.67 -4.76
N ALA A 247 -13.66 -3.51 -4.62
CA ALA A 247 -12.63 -3.04 -5.54
C ALA A 247 -11.42 -3.97 -5.55
N GLY A 248 -10.94 -4.38 -4.37
CA GLY A 248 -9.82 -5.33 -4.26
C GLY A 248 -10.13 -6.68 -4.90
N TYR A 249 -11.26 -7.29 -4.57
CA TYR A 249 -11.63 -8.58 -5.18
C TYR A 249 -12.05 -8.47 -6.64
N GLY A 250 -12.65 -7.35 -7.05
CA GLY A 250 -13.07 -7.10 -8.44
C GLY A 250 -11.88 -6.99 -9.38
N ASP A 251 -10.79 -6.36 -8.95
CA ASP A 251 -9.55 -6.28 -9.72
C ASP A 251 -8.88 -7.66 -9.85
N VAL A 252 -8.82 -8.42 -8.75
CA VAL A 252 -8.36 -9.83 -8.75
C VAL A 252 -9.18 -10.72 -9.67
N LEU A 253 -10.47 -10.40 -9.88
CA LEU A 253 -11.38 -11.14 -10.77
C LEU A 253 -11.41 -10.60 -12.21
N GLY A 254 -10.64 -9.56 -12.55
CA GLY A 254 -10.54 -9.01 -13.90
C GLY A 254 -11.73 -8.14 -14.32
N PHE A 255 -12.37 -7.43 -13.38
CA PHE A 255 -13.51 -6.57 -13.67
C PHE A 255 -13.09 -5.35 -14.49
N THR A 256 -13.31 -5.44 -15.81
CA THR A 256 -13.05 -4.36 -16.78
C THR A 256 -14.24 -3.41 -16.81
N VAL A 257 -14.03 -2.14 -16.43
CA VAL A 257 -15.06 -1.10 -16.57
C VAL A 257 -15.08 -0.65 -18.03
N ASN A 258 -16.03 -1.16 -18.82
CA ASN A 258 -16.31 -0.63 -20.15
C ASN A 258 -17.07 0.69 -20.01
N VAL A 259 -16.39 1.81 -20.30
CA VAL A 259 -17.04 3.12 -20.42
C VAL A 259 -17.64 3.21 -21.82
N GLU A 260 -18.92 2.86 -21.95
CA GLU A 260 -19.67 3.09 -23.18
C GLU A 260 -20.03 4.58 -23.26
N SER A 261 -19.49 5.28 -24.25
CA SER A 261 -19.77 6.70 -24.47
C SER A 261 -21.25 6.92 -24.76
N ALA A 262 -21.92 7.74 -23.95
CA ALA A 262 -23.34 8.10 -24.08
C ALA A 262 -23.69 8.94 -25.34
N SER A 263 -22.82 8.98 -26.35
CA SER A 263 -22.97 9.80 -27.56
C SER A 263 -23.24 9.02 -28.85
N GLY A 264 -23.72 7.77 -28.78
CA GLY A 264 -24.29 7.05 -29.93
C GLY A 264 -23.37 6.90 -31.16
N THR A 265 -22.06 7.07 -30.99
CA THR A 265 -21.07 6.95 -32.06
C THR A 265 -20.09 5.84 -31.67
N PRO A 266 -19.79 4.85 -32.52
CA PRO A 266 -18.94 3.72 -32.15
C PRO A 266 -17.48 4.19 -32.08
N ALA A 267 -17.07 4.71 -30.93
CA ALA A 267 -15.68 4.99 -30.60
C ALA A 267 -15.10 3.74 -29.92
N GLY A 268 -13.95 3.28 -30.44
CA GLY A 268 -13.38 1.96 -30.18
C GLY A 268 -13.17 1.63 -28.70
N THR A 269 -13.18 0.32 -28.45
CA THR A 269 -12.84 -0.32 -27.18
C THR A 269 -11.49 0.18 -26.67
N VAL A 270 -11.50 1.09 -25.70
CA VAL A 270 -10.31 1.40 -24.92
C VAL A 270 -10.22 0.35 -23.81
N THR A 271 -9.61 -0.77 -24.14
CA THR A 271 -9.19 -1.79 -23.19
C THR A 271 -8.04 -1.22 -22.36
N ALA A 272 -8.35 -0.67 -21.18
CA ALA A 272 -7.35 -0.44 -20.15
C ALA A 272 -7.15 -1.75 -19.38
N THR A 273 -6.42 -2.69 -19.98
CA THR A 273 -5.76 -3.76 -19.22
C THR A 273 -4.63 -3.11 -18.45
N LEU A 274 -4.81 -2.92 -17.14
CA LEU A 274 -3.71 -2.66 -16.22
C LEU A 274 -2.99 -4.00 -16.02
N GLY A 275 -2.05 -4.28 -16.92
CA GLY A 275 -1.02 -5.31 -16.73
C GLY A 275 0.28 -4.70 -16.26
#